data_AF-A0A9D2MTR0-F1
#
_entry.id   AF-A0A9D2MTR0-F1
#
_cell.length_a   1.000
_cell.length_b   1.000
_cell.length_c   1.000
_cell.angle_alpha   90.00
_cell.angle_beta   90.00
_cell.angle_gamma   90.00
#
_symmetry.space_group_name_H-M   'P 1'
#
loop_
_entity.id
_entity.type
_entity.pdbx_description
1 polymer ?
#
loop_
_entity_poly.entity_id
_entity_poly.type
_entity_poly.pdbx_seq_one_letter_code
_entity_poly.pdbx_strand_id
1 'polypeptide(L)'
;MNRKRNVGLCILLAILLVGGMAGSYFLLHNPPLGSEFTMWEPIPEYYEDVKTVGVLISRKYTYTDRDESSGEWVLDQQFEIVNLRKEELSYEPRYRYDYFHWGKWYTVCQVGPTLAGGQPDHSVPAQDSVLETVRLPQAIGNFPGRYRCYLEGIGSFEFYVMESYYR
;
A
#
# COMPACT_ATOMS: atom_id res chain seq x y z
N MET A 1 55.42 -3.17 11.92
CA MET A 1 54.05 -2.93 11.39
C MET A 1 54.10 -1.75 10.42
N ASN A 2 53.78 -1.96 9.14
CA ASN A 2 53.98 -0.95 8.10
C ASN A 2 52.92 0.16 8.18
N ARG A 3 53.31 1.34 8.69
CA ARG A 3 52.43 2.49 8.97
C ARG A 3 51.51 2.88 7.80
N LYS A 4 52.02 2.78 6.56
CA LYS A 4 51.26 3.03 5.33
C LYS A 4 50.12 2.03 5.09
N ARG A 5 50.31 0.75 5.46
CA ARG A 5 49.32 -0.31 5.30
C ARG A 5 48.13 -0.12 6.25
N ASN A 6 48.39 0.39 7.45
CA ASN A 6 47.34 0.67 8.44
C ASN A 6 46.50 1.90 8.05
N VAL A 7 47.14 2.94 7.50
CA VAL A 7 46.41 4.14 7.01
C VAL A 7 45.49 3.78 5.85
N GLY A 8 45.96 2.98 4.88
CA GLY A 8 45.12 2.52 3.77
C GLY A 8 43.92 1.68 4.22
N LEU A 9 44.11 0.80 5.21
CA LEU A 9 43.03 0.00 5.79
C LEU A 9 41.99 0.86 6.52
N CYS A 10 42.43 1.87 7.27
CA CYS A 10 41.52 2.81 7.94
C CYS A 10 40.69 3.63 6.94
N ILE A 11 41.28 4.09 5.84
CA ILE A 11 40.55 4.82 4.80
C ILE A 11 39.51 3.92 4.13
N LEU A 12 39.86 2.67 3.81
CA LEU A 12 38.95 1.73 3.18
C LEU A 12 37.76 1.37 4.09
N LEU A 13 38.02 1.16 5.38
CA LEU A 13 36.98 0.95 6.40
C LEU A 13 36.06 2.17 6.54
N ALA A 14 36.62 3.38 6.52
CA ALA A 14 35.82 4.60 6.59
C ALA A 14 34.91 4.76 5.37
N ILE A 15 35.41 4.45 4.15
CA ILE A 15 34.59 4.47 2.92
C ILE A 15 33.49 3.42 2.97
N LEU A 16 33.79 2.20 3.45
CA LEU A 16 32.79 1.14 3.58
C LEU A 16 31.73 1.45 4.64
N LEU A 17 32.12 2.06 5.76
CA LEU A 17 31.18 2.47 6.80
C LEU A 17 30.29 3.62 6.34
N VAL A 18 30.87 4.67 5.78
CA VAL A 18 30.11 5.84 5.31
C VAL A 18 29.29 5.49 4.08
N GLY A 19 29.86 4.77 3.11
CA GLY A 19 29.16 4.30 1.92
C GLY A 19 28.08 3.26 2.22
N GLY A 20 28.34 2.35 3.17
CA GLY A 20 27.37 1.36 3.63
C GLY A 20 26.20 1.99 4.39
N MET A 21 26.49 2.96 5.27
CA MET A 21 25.44 3.71 5.99
C MET A 21 24.63 4.61 5.06
N ALA A 22 25.28 5.35 4.17
CA ALA A 22 24.59 6.19 3.20
C ALA A 22 23.76 5.35 2.22
N GLY A 23 24.33 4.26 1.69
CA GLY A 23 23.64 3.36 0.77
C GLY A 23 22.44 2.65 1.41
N SER A 24 22.59 2.15 2.64
CA SER A 24 21.47 1.56 3.38
C SER A 24 20.38 2.57 3.70
N TYR A 25 20.75 3.79 4.10
CA TYR A 25 19.79 4.87 4.34
C TYR A 25 19.00 5.23 3.08
N PHE A 26 19.68 5.38 1.93
CA PHE A 26 19.02 5.66 0.66
C PHE A 26 18.03 4.55 0.28
N LEU A 27 18.42 3.28 0.41
CA LEU A 27 17.55 2.18 0.02
C LEU A 27 16.38 1.93 1.01
N LEU A 28 16.55 2.30 2.28
CA LEU A 28 15.49 2.24 3.30
C LEU A 28 14.44 3.33 3.14
N HIS A 29 14.84 4.52 2.72
CA HIS A 29 13.99 5.72 2.75
C HIS A 29 13.52 6.21 1.39
N ASN A 30 14.01 5.64 0.29
CA ASN A 30 13.50 5.93 -1.05
C ASN A 30 12.56 4.83 -1.54
N PRO A 31 11.60 5.17 -2.42
CA PRO A 31 10.80 4.18 -3.09
C PRO A 31 11.70 3.18 -3.86
N PRO A 32 11.27 1.92 -4.00
CA PRO A 32 12.06 0.91 -4.68
C PRO A 32 12.31 1.31 -6.14
N LEU A 33 13.50 0.98 -6.64
CA LEU A 33 13.89 1.32 -8.02
C LEU A 33 12.89 0.73 -9.03
N GLY A 34 12.43 1.58 -9.95
CA GLY A 34 11.45 1.20 -10.98
C GLY A 34 9.99 1.27 -10.53
N SER A 35 9.70 1.62 -9.28
CA SER A 35 8.32 1.92 -8.88
C SER A 35 7.88 3.29 -9.39
N GLU A 36 6.64 3.38 -9.84
CA GLU A 36 5.96 4.62 -10.25
C GLU A 36 4.94 5.05 -9.20
N PHE A 37 5.22 4.79 -7.92
CA PHE A 37 4.33 5.15 -6.82
C PHE A 37 4.14 6.67 -6.76
N THR A 38 2.89 7.10 -6.57
CA THR A 38 2.52 8.52 -6.52
C THR A 38 2.95 9.19 -5.21
N MET A 39 3.20 8.40 -4.17
CA MET A 39 3.67 8.85 -2.87
C MET A 39 4.60 7.81 -2.22
N TRP A 40 5.36 8.26 -1.23
CA TRP A 40 6.26 7.42 -0.45
C TRP A 40 6.41 7.97 0.96
N GLU A 41 5.44 7.64 1.81
CA GLU A 41 5.37 8.18 3.17
C GLU A 41 5.51 7.06 4.21
N PRO A 42 6.43 7.19 5.18
CA PRO A 42 6.54 6.23 6.26
C PRO A 42 5.28 6.27 7.14
N ILE A 43 4.77 5.11 7.52
CA ILE A 43 3.59 5.03 8.39
C ILE A 43 4.04 5.18 9.84
N PRO A 44 3.45 6.12 10.61
CA PRO A 44 3.72 6.20 12.03
C PRO A 44 3.18 4.96 12.76
N GLU A 45 3.94 4.43 13.73
CA GLU A 45 3.64 3.17 14.42
C GLU A 45 2.25 3.14 15.10
N TYR A 46 1.67 4.30 15.42
CA TYR A 46 0.36 4.38 16.08
C TYR A 46 -0.85 4.25 15.12
N TYR A 47 -0.64 4.19 13.81
CA TYR A 47 -1.72 4.04 12.82
C TYR A 47 -2.07 2.58 12.48
N GLU A 48 -1.36 1.58 13.03
CA GLU A 48 -1.43 0.21 12.48
C GLU A 48 -2.63 -0.65 12.94
N ASP A 49 -3.43 -0.23 13.94
CA ASP A 49 -4.24 -1.19 14.69
C ASP A 49 -5.75 -0.92 14.81
N VAL A 50 -6.35 0.00 14.05
CA VAL A 50 -7.82 0.15 14.13
C VAL A 50 -8.50 -0.98 13.37
N LYS A 51 -9.04 -1.95 14.11
CA LYS A 51 -9.96 -2.98 13.59
C LYS A 51 -11.29 -2.85 14.32
N THR A 52 -12.33 -2.52 13.57
CA THR A 52 -13.69 -2.56 14.09
C THR A 52 -14.08 -4.02 14.32
N VAL A 53 -14.41 -4.35 15.57
CA VAL A 53 -14.82 -5.70 15.97
C VAL A 53 -16.10 -6.10 15.23
N GLY A 54 -16.11 -7.31 14.69
CA GLY A 54 -17.28 -7.83 13.97
C GLY A 54 -17.39 -7.32 12.53
N VAL A 55 -16.31 -6.83 11.93
CA VAL A 55 -16.25 -6.50 10.50
C VAL A 55 -15.16 -7.30 9.83
N LEU A 56 -15.46 -7.91 8.68
CA LEU A 56 -14.49 -8.61 7.85
C LEU A 56 -14.35 -7.87 6.52
N ILE A 57 -13.11 -7.70 6.06
CA ILE A 57 -12.83 -7.15 4.74
C ILE A 57 -12.08 -8.21 3.94
N SER A 58 -12.58 -8.53 2.75
CA SER A 58 -11.95 -9.52 1.87
C SER A 58 -11.83 -9.02 0.44
N ARG A 59 -10.66 -9.20 -0.18
CA ARG A 59 -10.46 -8.90 -1.60
C ARG A 59 -11.27 -9.90 -2.44
N LYS A 60 -11.92 -9.41 -3.50
CA LYS A 60 -12.64 -10.24 -4.46
C LYS A 60 -11.91 -10.30 -5.80
N TYR A 61 -11.87 -9.18 -6.50
CA TYR A 61 -11.31 -9.11 -7.85
C TYR A 61 -10.40 -7.90 -8.02
N THR A 62 -9.47 -8.03 -8.96
CA THR A 62 -8.67 -6.91 -9.44
C THR A 62 -8.60 -7.04 -10.94
N TYR A 63 -8.95 -5.98 -11.64
CA TYR A 63 -8.88 -5.92 -13.10
C TYR A 63 -8.33 -4.56 -13.53
N THR A 64 -7.65 -4.57 -14.67
CA THR A 64 -7.18 -3.34 -15.29
C THR A 64 -8.28 -2.84 -16.21
N ASP A 65 -8.67 -1.58 -16.02
CA ASP A 65 -9.63 -0.91 -16.89
C ASP A 65 -8.94 0.28 -17.57
N ARG A 66 -9.49 0.74 -18.68
CA ARG A 66 -9.03 1.97 -19.33
C ARG A 66 -10.00 3.07 -18.97
N ASP A 67 -9.52 4.05 -18.21
CA ASP A 67 -10.33 5.18 -17.82
C ASP A 67 -10.75 5.98 -19.06
N GLU A 68 -12.06 6.07 -19.31
CA GLU A 68 -12.60 6.69 -20.53
C GLU A 68 -12.32 8.19 -20.62
N SER A 69 -12.12 8.86 -19.47
CA SER A 69 -11.94 10.32 -19.40
C SER A 69 -10.50 10.75 -19.64
N SER A 70 -9.54 10.00 -19.09
CA SER A 70 -8.11 10.27 -19.18
C SER A 70 -7.40 9.45 -20.26
N GLY A 71 -7.99 8.31 -20.67
CA GLY A 71 -7.39 7.35 -21.58
C GLY A 71 -6.28 6.51 -20.93
N GLU A 72 -5.99 6.73 -19.65
CA GLU A 72 -4.99 6.03 -18.87
C GLU A 72 -5.50 4.65 -18.42
N TRP A 73 -4.58 3.71 -18.28
CA TRP A 73 -4.90 2.44 -17.66
C TRP A 73 -4.96 2.62 -16.15
N VAL A 74 -5.98 2.07 -15.52
CA VAL A 74 -6.20 2.13 -14.07
C VAL A 74 -6.42 0.72 -13.54
N LEU A 75 -6.19 0.56 -12.24
CA LEU A 75 -6.42 -0.70 -11.55
C LEU A 75 -7.68 -0.58 -10.71
N ASP A 76 -8.75 -1.27 -11.09
CA ASP A 76 -9.96 -1.34 -10.28
C ASP A 76 -9.85 -2.55 -9.34
N GLN A 77 -9.94 -2.27 -8.04
CA GLN A 77 -9.88 -3.27 -6.98
C GLN A 77 -11.22 -3.38 -6.28
N GLN A 78 -11.84 -4.56 -6.39
CA GLN A 78 -13.06 -4.90 -5.70
C GLN A 78 -12.79 -5.68 -4.42
N PHE A 79 -13.48 -5.31 -3.35
CA PHE A 79 -13.49 -6.01 -2.08
C PHE A 79 -14.89 -6.04 -1.49
N GLU A 80 -15.10 -6.98 -0.58
CA GLU A 80 -16.32 -7.14 0.19
C GLU A 80 -16.08 -6.73 1.63
N ILE A 81 -16.99 -5.91 2.16
CA ILE A 81 -17.07 -5.58 3.58
C ILE A 81 -18.26 -6.34 4.14
N VAL A 82 -18.02 -7.22 5.12
CA VAL A 82 -19.05 -8.02 5.80
C VAL A 82 -19.22 -7.49 7.21
N ASN A 83 -20.43 -7.05 7.54
CA ASN A 83 -20.80 -6.59 8.87
C ASN A 83 -21.46 -7.72 9.65
N LEU A 84 -20.76 -8.28 10.63
CA LEU A 84 -21.27 -9.34 11.51
C LEU A 84 -22.01 -8.79 12.74
N ARG A 85 -22.08 -7.47 12.91
CA ARG A 85 -22.74 -6.81 14.03
C ARG A 85 -24.27 -6.83 13.85
N LYS A 86 -24.98 -6.58 14.94
CA LYS A 86 -26.45 -6.42 14.96
C LYS A 86 -26.91 -5.00 14.59
N GLU A 87 -25.96 -4.11 14.37
CA GLU A 87 -26.18 -2.70 14.06
C GLU A 87 -25.55 -2.39 12.70
N GLU A 88 -26.07 -1.38 12.03
CA GLU A 88 -25.49 -0.85 10.81
C GLU A 88 -24.06 -0.32 11.07
N LEU A 89 -23.19 -0.53 10.09
CA LEU A 89 -21.84 0.00 10.07
C LEU A 89 -21.78 1.17 9.08
N SER A 90 -21.69 2.40 9.57
CA SER A 90 -21.38 3.56 8.73
C SER A 90 -19.87 3.84 8.73
N TYR A 91 -19.32 4.23 7.59
CA TYR A 91 -17.88 4.53 7.47
C TYR A 91 -17.60 5.64 6.46
N GLU A 92 -16.42 6.26 6.56
CA GLU A 92 -15.94 7.16 5.52
C GLU A 92 -15.11 6.36 4.49
N PRO A 93 -15.35 6.54 3.17
CA PRO A 93 -14.67 5.81 2.10
C PRO A 93 -13.25 6.34 1.85
N ARG A 94 -12.41 6.33 2.89
CA ARG A 94 -11.01 6.74 2.81
C ARG A 94 -10.12 5.52 2.82
N TYR A 95 -9.46 5.31 1.69
CA TYR A 95 -8.64 4.14 1.46
C TYR A 95 -7.17 4.55 1.38
N ARG A 96 -6.33 3.88 2.16
CA ARG A 96 -4.88 4.03 2.12
C ARG A 96 -4.25 2.72 1.66
N TYR A 97 -3.42 2.80 0.65
CA TYR A 97 -2.68 1.67 0.12
C TYR A 97 -1.22 1.78 0.56
N ASP A 98 -0.76 0.73 1.21
CA ASP A 98 0.57 0.61 1.76
C ASP A 98 1.34 -0.48 1.02
N TYR A 99 2.63 -0.26 0.79
CA TYR A 99 3.59 -1.21 0.22
C TYR A 99 4.61 -1.63 1.28
N PHE A 100 4.87 -2.93 1.37
CA PHE A 100 5.86 -3.46 2.31
C PHE A 100 7.25 -3.45 1.67
N HIS A 101 8.12 -2.59 2.19
CA HIS A 101 9.50 -2.47 1.74
C HIS A 101 10.46 -2.59 2.93
N TRP A 102 11.35 -3.59 2.85
CA TRP A 102 12.46 -3.75 3.78
C TRP A 102 12.07 -3.77 5.26
N GLY A 103 10.99 -4.49 5.58
CA GLY A 103 10.54 -4.66 6.96
C GLY A 103 9.59 -3.56 7.44
N LYS A 104 9.28 -2.56 6.61
CA LYS A 104 8.41 -1.44 6.96
C LYS A 104 7.31 -1.24 5.91
N TRP A 105 6.20 -0.66 6.35
CA TRP A 105 5.11 -0.23 5.49
C TRP A 105 5.28 1.23 5.12
N TYR A 106 5.05 1.51 3.83
CA TYR A 106 5.05 2.86 3.28
C TYR A 106 3.75 3.11 2.55
N THR A 107 3.12 4.25 2.77
CA THR A 107 1.95 4.65 2.00
C THR A 107 2.38 5.03 0.59
N VAL A 108 1.75 4.39 -0.39
CA VAL A 108 2.04 4.53 -1.84
C VAL A 108 0.88 5.09 -2.64
N CYS A 109 -0.32 5.11 -2.06
CA CYS A 109 -1.48 5.78 -2.63
C CYS A 109 -2.54 6.04 -1.53
N GLN A 110 -3.25 7.17 -1.64
CA GLN A 110 -4.47 7.45 -0.90
C GLN A 110 -5.57 7.79 -1.90
N VAL A 111 -6.74 7.22 -1.67
CA VAL A 111 -7.88 7.34 -2.58
C VAL A 111 -9.15 7.58 -1.80
N GLY A 112 -9.90 8.59 -2.25
CA GLY A 112 -11.26 8.85 -1.82
C GLY A 112 -12.28 8.04 -2.63
N PRO A 113 -13.58 8.29 -2.40
CA PRO A 113 -14.65 7.60 -3.11
C PRO A 113 -14.53 7.91 -4.60
N THR A 114 -14.25 6.88 -5.42
CA THR A 114 -13.78 7.08 -6.78
C THR A 114 -14.72 6.61 -7.88
N LEU A 115 -15.95 6.16 -7.59
CA LEU A 115 -16.91 5.86 -8.67
C LEU A 115 -18.34 6.34 -8.39
N ALA A 116 -18.91 6.97 -9.42
CA ALA A 116 -20.33 7.27 -9.53
C ALA A 116 -21.12 5.95 -9.51
N GLY A 117 -21.92 5.75 -8.47
CA GLY A 117 -22.59 4.48 -8.19
C GLY A 117 -22.42 4.03 -6.73
N GLY A 118 -21.44 4.59 -6.01
CA GLY A 118 -21.39 4.51 -4.55
C GLY A 118 -22.64 5.15 -3.96
N GLN A 119 -23.31 4.46 -3.05
CA GLN A 119 -24.42 5.08 -2.31
C GLN A 119 -23.89 6.32 -1.59
N PRO A 120 -24.66 7.42 -1.54
CA PRO A 120 -24.25 8.64 -0.84
C PRO A 120 -23.92 8.36 0.64
N ASP A 121 -24.46 7.28 1.19
CA ASP A 121 -24.18 6.78 2.53
C ASP A 121 -23.38 5.47 2.44
N HIS A 122 -22.07 5.55 2.72
CA HIS A 122 -21.22 4.36 2.85
C HIS A 122 -21.59 3.64 4.15
N SER A 123 -22.49 2.67 4.02
CA SER A 123 -22.99 1.87 5.13
C SER A 123 -23.09 0.39 4.74
N VAL A 124 -22.92 -0.48 5.74
CA VAL A 124 -23.18 -1.91 5.61
C VAL A 124 -24.29 -2.28 6.59
N PRO A 125 -25.45 -2.77 6.12
CA PRO A 125 -26.52 -3.20 6.99
C PRO A 125 -26.05 -4.25 8.01
N ALA A 126 -26.78 -4.35 9.13
CA ALA A 126 -26.50 -5.35 10.14
C ALA A 126 -26.58 -6.76 9.55
N GLN A 127 -25.58 -7.60 9.83
CA GLN A 127 -25.51 -8.99 9.39
C GLN A 127 -25.54 -9.17 7.85
N ASP A 128 -25.05 -8.17 7.11
CA ASP A 128 -25.03 -8.16 5.65
C ASP A 128 -23.63 -7.83 5.09
N SER A 129 -23.50 -7.80 3.77
CA SER A 129 -22.27 -7.38 3.09
C SER A 129 -22.51 -6.40 1.95
N VAL A 130 -21.48 -5.62 1.63
CA VAL A 130 -21.45 -4.75 0.46
C VAL A 130 -20.19 -5.01 -0.36
N LEU A 131 -20.31 -4.86 -1.68
CA LEU A 131 -19.19 -4.83 -2.60
C LEU A 131 -18.80 -3.39 -2.90
N GLU A 132 -17.52 -3.10 -2.72
CA GLU A 132 -16.91 -1.80 -2.98
C GLU A 132 -15.84 -1.97 -4.05
N THR A 133 -15.74 -0.98 -4.94
CA THR A 133 -14.71 -0.93 -5.97
C THR A 133 -13.95 0.39 -5.83
N VAL A 134 -12.63 0.29 -5.68
CA VAL A 134 -11.74 1.45 -5.62
C VAL A 134 -10.88 1.48 -6.86
N ARG A 135 -10.78 2.67 -7.46
CA ARG A 135 -9.92 2.91 -8.63
C ARG A 135 -8.54 3.37 -8.18
N LEU A 136 -7.51 2.69 -8.66
CA LEU A 136 -6.13 2.87 -8.23
C LEU A 136 -5.21 3.22 -9.41
N PRO A 137 -4.10 3.92 -9.16
CA PRO A 137 -3.04 4.08 -10.15
C PRO A 137 -2.52 2.73 -10.63
N GLN A 138 -2.28 2.60 -11.94
CA GLN A 138 -1.75 1.37 -12.53
C GLN A 138 -0.42 0.91 -11.90
N ALA A 139 0.37 1.86 -11.38
CA ALA A 139 1.65 1.60 -10.71
C ALA A 139 1.53 0.52 -9.61
N ILE A 140 0.40 0.46 -8.88
CA ILE A 140 0.16 -0.57 -7.85
C ILE A 140 0.05 -1.96 -8.48
N GLY A 141 -0.63 -2.08 -9.61
CA GLY A 141 -0.80 -3.35 -10.32
C GLY A 141 0.44 -3.79 -11.08
N ASN A 142 1.30 -2.84 -11.47
CA ASN A 142 2.51 -3.09 -12.24
C ASN A 142 3.72 -3.45 -11.37
N PHE A 143 3.75 -3.01 -10.11
CA PHE A 143 4.89 -3.23 -9.24
C PHE A 143 4.67 -4.43 -8.30
N PRO A 144 5.44 -5.52 -8.42
CA PRO A 144 5.26 -6.71 -7.59
C PRO A 144 5.58 -6.46 -6.11
N GLY A 145 4.90 -7.19 -5.24
CA GLY A 145 5.21 -7.23 -3.81
C GLY A 145 3.98 -7.38 -2.93
N ARG A 146 4.19 -7.14 -1.64
CA ARG A 146 3.16 -7.23 -0.61
C ARG A 146 2.55 -5.86 -0.39
N TYR A 147 1.23 -5.80 -0.45
CA TYR A 147 0.44 -4.60 -0.25
C TYR A 147 -0.56 -4.81 0.87
N ARG A 148 -1.02 -3.69 1.44
CA ARG A 148 -2.11 -3.63 2.40
C ARG A 148 -3.03 -2.49 2.02
N CYS A 149 -4.33 -2.76 1.93
CA CYS A 149 -5.34 -1.72 1.84
C CYS A 149 -5.92 -1.50 3.24
N TYR A 150 -5.93 -0.26 3.69
CA TYR A 150 -6.50 0.19 4.94
C TYR A 150 -7.73 1.05 4.65
N LEU A 151 -8.86 0.65 5.21
CA LEU A 151 -10.09 1.43 5.23
C LEU A 151 -10.17 2.14 6.58
N GLU A 152 -10.10 3.47 6.54
CA GLU A 152 -9.97 4.29 7.74
C GLU A 152 -11.12 4.05 8.73
N GLY A 153 -10.77 3.73 9.98
CA GLY A 153 -11.74 3.44 11.05
C GLY A 153 -12.33 2.03 11.03
N ILE A 154 -12.12 1.22 9.99
CA ILE A 154 -12.73 -0.10 9.87
C ILE A 154 -11.71 -1.21 10.01
N GLY A 155 -10.64 -1.19 9.22
CA GLY A 155 -9.65 -2.25 9.23
C GLY A 155 -8.86 -2.32 7.94
N SER A 156 -8.16 -3.43 7.75
CA SER A 156 -7.30 -3.63 6.59
C SER A 156 -7.32 -5.06 6.10
N PHE A 157 -6.98 -5.23 4.83
CA PHE A 157 -6.65 -6.52 4.26
C PHE A 157 -5.34 -6.43 3.49
N GLU A 158 -4.58 -7.52 3.53
CA GLU A 158 -3.32 -7.64 2.79
C GLU A 158 -3.50 -8.44 1.51
N PHE A 159 -2.67 -8.15 0.51
CA PHE A 159 -2.65 -8.87 -0.75
C PHE A 159 -1.26 -8.82 -1.36
N TYR A 160 -1.02 -9.71 -2.32
CA TYR A 160 0.22 -9.75 -3.10
C TYR A 160 -0.09 -9.45 -4.56
N VAL A 161 0.76 -8.60 -5.15
CA VAL A 161 0.84 -8.41 -6.59
C VAL A 161 2.02 -9.25 -7.08
N MET A 162 1.74 -10.15 -8.01
CA MET A 162 2.75 -11.04 -8.60
C MET A 162 3.31 -10.40 -9.87
N GLU A 163 4.53 -10.75 -10.24
CA GLU A 163 5.05 -10.39 -11.56
C GLU A 163 4.11 -10.91 -12.66
N SER A 164 3.61 -9.99 -13.48
CA SER A 164 2.87 -10.34 -14.69
C SER A 164 3.86 -10.88 -15.72
N TYR A 165 3.80 -12.19 -16.00
CA TYR A 165 4.66 -12.87 -16.99
C TYR A 165 4.34 -12.53 -18.46
N TYR A 166 3.46 -11.57 -18.73
CA TYR A 166 3.08 -11.22 -20.09
C TYR A 166 3.95 -10.06 -20.59
N ARG A 167 4.95 -10.41 -21.40
CA ARG A 167 5.63 -9.55 -22.36
C ARG A 167 4.91 -9.58 -23.69
#